data_AF-A0A6A7KZT1-F1
#
_entry.id   AF-A0A6A7KZT1-F1
#
_cell.length_a   1.000
_cell.length_b   1.000
_cell.length_c   1.000
_cell.angle_alpha   90.00
_cell.angle_beta   90.00
_cell.angle_gamma   90.00
#
_symmetry.space_group_name_H-M   'P 1'
#
loop_
_entity.id
_entity.type
_entity.pdbx_description
1 polymer ?
#
loop_
_entity_poly.entity_id
_entity_poly.type
_entity_poly.pdbx_seq_one_letter_code
_entity_poly.pdbx_strand_id
1 'polypeptide(L)'
;MLLLLAGAACTSTYEIPVETPIQPKLDVSPFQRVFVAGFVAAGSEDVDSNLETVRLLRSQLRTKSDLRVIDADVLPLAERGREQAPAPTRIELRPIDRDGQTPGPSGTSPTSSEPAGNGGSLVDEYQDQSGVVIRDEKQLATYEPIFADVNFWKKIGEEFQEPLIVTGTLYFVPYARAGPVVQEREAFDQLGRRVVRPVRVYMERKGYILRPKFVFIDGRTGTVIYTEAHREERLYMPQQNVPALSSYFEMMDAILPSFLNALSEQRIRGVRILLR
;
A
#
# COMPACT_ATOMS: atom_id res chain seq x y z
N MET A 1 39.04 55.82 -41.88
CA MET A 1 37.64 55.48 -42.19
C MET A 1 37.44 54.03 -41.78
N LEU A 2 36.57 53.84 -40.80
CA LEU A 2 36.35 52.62 -40.01
C LEU A 2 35.27 51.74 -40.67
N LEU A 3 35.39 50.43 -40.43
CA LEU A 3 34.31 49.44 -40.26
C LEU A 3 33.70 48.74 -41.50
N LEU A 4 33.78 47.40 -41.45
CA LEU A 4 32.73 46.38 -41.57
C LEU A 4 33.11 45.21 -42.50
N LEU A 5 33.53 44.10 -41.89
CA LEU A 5 33.24 42.77 -42.45
C LEU A 5 32.51 41.96 -41.37
N ALA A 6 31.22 41.72 -41.62
CA ALA A 6 30.39 40.79 -40.88
C ALA A 6 30.66 39.37 -41.39
N GLY A 7 31.27 38.53 -40.55
CA GLY A 7 31.39 37.10 -40.78
C GLY A 7 30.24 36.36 -40.10
N ALA A 8 29.33 35.79 -40.88
CA ALA A 8 28.29 34.89 -40.39
C ALA A 8 28.92 33.55 -39.97
N ALA A 9 28.84 33.23 -38.67
CA ALA A 9 29.19 31.91 -38.15
C ALA A 9 27.93 31.04 -38.15
N CYS A 10 27.78 30.16 -39.15
CA CYS A 10 26.80 29.09 -39.13
C CYS A 10 27.25 28.00 -38.15
N THR A 11 26.72 28.00 -36.93
CA THR A 11 26.91 26.91 -35.98
C THR A 11 26.01 25.73 -36.38
N SER A 12 26.58 24.68 -36.99
CA SER A 12 25.83 23.45 -37.25
C SER A 12 25.76 22.61 -35.97
N THR A 13 24.59 22.58 -35.33
CA THR A 13 24.28 21.65 -34.22
C THR A 13 23.77 20.34 -34.80
N TYR A 14 24.34 19.20 -34.40
CA TYR A 14 23.79 17.88 -34.71
C TYR A 14 23.60 17.11 -33.39
N GLU A 15 22.37 16.64 -33.17
CA GLU A 15 21.99 15.87 -32.00
C GLU A 15 22.37 14.40 -32.23
N ILE A 16 23.25 13.86 -31.37
CA ILE A 16 23.55 12.43 -31.34
C ILE A 16 22.78 11.86 -30.14
N PRO A 17 21.76 11.01 -30.35
CA PRO A 17 21.10 10.33 -29.25
C PRO A 17 22.08 9.34 -28.63
N VAL A 18 22.56 9.65 -27.42
CA VAL A 18 23.38 8.71 -26.63
C VAL A 18 22.45 8.11 -25.58
N GLU A 19 21.96 6.90 -25.86
CA GLU A 19 21.16 6.12 -24.93
C GLU A 19 22.10 5.46 -23.90
N THR A 20 22.20 6.02 -22.70
CA THR A 20 22.78 5.28 -21.57
C THR A 20 21.63 4.59 -20.82
N PRO A 21 21.53 3.25 -20.85
CA PRO A 21 20.45 2.54 -20.17
C PRO A 21 20.56 2.77 -18.66
N ILE A 22 19.49 3.28 -18.05
CA ILE A 22 19.30 3.10 -16.61
C ILE A 22 18.91 1.64 -16.44
N GLN A 23 19.60 0.94 -15.54
CA GLN A 23 19.24 -0.43 -15.24
C GLN A 23 17.85 -0.41 -14.59
N PRO A 24 16.84 -1.04 -15.20
CA PRO A 24 15.55 -1.19 -14.54
C PRO A 24 15.75 -1.92 -13.21
N LYS A 25 15.03 -1.51 -12.16
CA LYS A 25 15.15 -2.16 -10.83
C LYS A 25 14.71 -3.61 -10.88
N LEU A 26 13.75 -3.92 -11.75
CA LEU A 26 13.28 -5.25 -12.07
C LEU A 26 13.11 -5.37 -13.59
N ASP A 27 13.67 -6.43 -14.17
CA ASP A 27 13.44 -6.75 -15.58
C ASP A 27 12.10 -7.47 -15.74
N VAL A 28 11.14 -6.80 -16.38
CA VAL A 28 9.79 -7.35 -16.63
C VAL A 28 9.60 -7.84 -18.06
N SER A 29 10.60 -7.70 -18.94
CA SER A 29 10.59 -8.20 -20.33
C SER A 29 10.14 -9.67 -20.48
N PRO A 30 10.49 -10.61 -19.58
CA PRO A 30 10.04 -12.00 -19.76
C PRO A 30 8.55 -12.21 -19.50
N PHE A 31 7.84 -11.23 -18.92
CA PHE A 31 6.43 -11.37 -18.57
C PHE A 31 5.53 -10.66 -19.59
N GLN A 32 4.46 -11.33 -20.02
CA GLN A 32 3.42 -10.72 -20.86
C GLN A 32 2.18 -10.32 -20.05
N ARG A 33 2.03 -10.90 -18.86
CA ARG A 33 0.84 -10.82 -18.02
C ARG A 33 1.24 -10.46 -16.60
N VAL A 34 0.37 -9.73 -15.91
CA VAL A 34 0.54 -9.39 -14.48
C VAL A 34 -0.70 -9.82 -13.70
N PHE A 35 -0.48 -10.52 -12.60
CA PHE A 35 -1.52 -10.94 -11.67
C PHE A 35 -1.34 -10.24 -10.33
N VAL A 36 -2.34 -9.45 -9.93
CA VAL A 36 -2.38 -8.86 -8.59
C VAL A 36 -3.13 -9.83 -7.70
N ALA A 37 -2.37 -10.61 -6.92
CA ALA A 37 -2.85 -11.74 -6.14
C ALA A 37 -3.63 -11.32 -4.89
N GLY A 38 -3.34 -10.14 -4.34
CA GLY A 38 -3.85 -9.69 -3.05
C GLY A 38 -2.74 -9.36 -2.07
N PHE A 39 -3.14 -8.81 -0.93
CA PHE A 39 -2.24 -8.34 0.11
C PHE A 39 -2.72 -8.80 1.48
N VAL A 40 -1.77 -9.06 2.36
CA VAL A 40 -2.06 -9.22 3.79
C VAL A 40 -2.20 -7.81 4.38
N ALA A 41 -3.43 -7.40 4.65
CA ALA A 41 -3.75 -6.08 5.18
C ALA A 41 -3.79 -6.07 6.72
N ALA A 42 -3.33 -4.98 7.31
CA ALA A 42 -3.28 -4.76 8.74
C ALA A 42 -3.56 -3.30 9.10
N GLY A 43 -4.20 -3.08 10.25
CA GLY A 43 -4.41 -1.78 10.86
C GLY A 43 -5.89 -1.39 10.96
N SER A 44 -6.27 -0.34 10.23
CA SER A 44 -7.59 0.31 10.32
C SER A 44 -8.69 -0.54 9.73
N GLU A 45 -9.76 -0.77 10.50
CA GLU A 45 -10.97 -1.49 10.07
C GLU A 45 -11.88 -0.60 9.19
N ASP A 46 -11.65 0.72 9.17
CA ASP A 46 -12.45 1.69 8.39
C ASP A 46 -12.27 1.56 6.87
N VAL A 47 -11.24 0.84 6.40
CA VAL A 47 -10.89 0.70 4.99
C VAL A 47 -10.41 -0.72 4.70
N ASP A 48 -11.05 -1.40 3.74
CA ASP A 48 -10.51 -2.64 3.18
C ASP A 48 -9.29 -2.34 2.31
N SER A 49 -8.13 -2.29 2.97
CA SER A 49 -6.88 -1.93 2.30
C SER A 49 -6.46 -2.97 1.27
N ASN A 50 -6.86 -4.24 1.43
CA ASN A 50 -6.54 -5.29 0.46
C ASN A 50 -7.30 -5.05 -0.84
N LEU A 51 -8.63 -5.00 -0.79
CA LEU A 51 -9.47 -4.83 -1.98
C LEU A 51 -9.20 -3.50 -2.69
N GLU A 52 -9.09 -2.40 -1.95
CA GLU A 52 -8.87 -1.09 -2.55
C GLU A 52 -7.49 -1.01 -3.23
N THR A 53 -6.46 -1.66 -2.68
CA THR A 53 -5.15 -1.74 -3.33
C THR A 53 -5.20 -2.57 -4.59
N VAL A 54 -5.83 -3.74 -4.55
CA VAL A 54 -5.91 -4.62 -5.73
C VAL A 54 -6.64 -3.89 -6.87
N ARG A 55 -7.77 -3.24 -6.56
CA ARG A 55 -8.53 -2.44 -7.53
C ARG A 55 -7.69 -1.31 -8.10
N LEU A 56 -7.03 -0.54 -7.23
CA LEU A 56 -6.18 0.58 -7.64
C LEU A 56 -5.03 0.11 -8.54
N LEU A 57 -4.25 -0.89 -8.11
CA LEU A 57 -3.10 -1.39 -8.87
C LEU A 57 -3.53 -1.97 -10.21
N ARG A 58 -4.62 -2.75 -10.28
CA ARG A 58 -5.13 -3.27 -11.55
C ARG A 58 -5.50 -2.13 -12.50
N SER A 59 -6.15 -1.08 -12.01
CA SER A 59 -6.46 0.11 -12.80
C SER A 59 -5.20 0.81 -13.33
N GLN A 60 -4.23 1.08 -12.45
CA GLN A 60 -2.98 1.75 -12.81
C GLN A 60 -2.14 0.94 -13.81
N LEU A 61 -2.05 -0.39 -13.62
CA LEU A 61 -1.31 -1.28 -14.51
C LEU A 61 -1.94 -1.34 -15.90
N ARG A 62 -3.27 -1.40 -16.02
CA ARG A 62 -3.95 -1.35 -17.32
C ARG A 62 -3.68 -0.06 -18.08
N THR A 63 -3.54 1.05 -17.38
CA THR A 63 -3.36 2.37 -18.00
C THR A 63 -1.91 2.70 -18.29
N LYS A 64 -0.97 2.24 -17.46
CA LYS A 64 0.43 2.71 -17.46
C LYS A 64 1.48 1.63 -17.70
N SER A 65 1.10 0.35 -17.76
CA SER A 65 2.03 -0.75 -18.04
C SER A 65 1.66 -1.46 -19.35
N ASP A 66 2.65 -2.05 -20.01
CA ASP A 66 2.45 -2.85 -21.23
C ASP A 66 1.98 -4.29 -20.93
N LEU A 67 1.90 -4.67 -19.65
CA LEU A 67 1.51 -6.00 -19.19
C LEU A 67 -0.01 -6.19 -19.24
N ARG A 68 -0.46 -7.37 -19.69
CA ARG A 68 -1.89 -7.72 -19.64
C ARG A 68 -2.29 -8.07 -18.20
N VAL A 69 -3.13 -7.23 -17.61
CA VAL A 69 -3.65 -7.45 -16.25
C VAL A 69 -4.64 -8.61 -16.24
N ILE A 70 -4.44 -9.55 -15.32
CA ILE A 70 -5.33 -10.70 -15.11
C ILE A 70 -6.41 -10.32 -14.10
N ASP A 71 -7.67 -10.48 -14.52
CA ASP A 71 -8.85 -10.33 -13.68
C ASP A 71 -9.25 -11.67 -13.08
N ALA A 72 -8.70 -11.97 -11.92
CA ALA A 72 -9.10 -13.11 -11.11
C ALA A 72 -9.45 -12.65 -9.69
N ASP A 73 -10.08 -13.54 -8.92
CA ASP A 73 -10.45 -13.27 -7.54
C ASP A 73 -9.22 -13.03 -6.67
N VAL A 74 -9.38 -12.22 -5.62
CA VAL A 74 -8.30 -11.91 -4.69
C VAL A 74 -8.04 -13.12 -3.81
N LEU A 75 -6.77 -13.51 -3.68
CA LEU A 75 -6.38 -14.62 -2.83
C LEU A 75 -6.48 -14.21 -1.35
N PRO A 76 -7.11 -15.04 -0.49
CA PRO A 76 -7.19 -14.80 0.96
C PRO A 76 -5.87 -15.15 1.64
N LEU A 77 -4.83 -14.35 1.38
CA LEU A 77 -3.46 -14.59 1.87
C LEU A 77 -3.35 -14.54 3.40
N ALA A 78 -4.22 -13.74 4.05
CA ALA A 78 -4.28 -13.64 5.50
C ALA A 78 -4.74 -14.94 6.17
N GLU A 79 -5.64 -15.71 5.55
CA GLU A 79 -6.07 -17.02 6.08
C GLU A 79 -4.98 -18.06 5.89
N ARG A 80 -4.43 -18.13 4.67
CA ARG A 80 -3.37 -19.08 4.30
C ARG A 80 -2.11 -18.90 5.14
N GLY A 81 -1.67 -17.67 5.34
CA GLY A 81 -0.48 -17.43 6.15
C GLY A 81 -0.74 -17.73 7.63
N ARG A 82 -2.00 -17.75 8.08
CA ARG A 82 -2.37 -18.20 9.43
C ARG A 82 -2.28 -19.71 9.58
N GLU A 83 -2.66 -20.47 8.55
CA GLU A 83 -2.50 -21.93 8.50
C GLU A 83 -1.01 -22.33 8.52
N GLN A 84 -0.15 -21.52 7.88
CA GLN A 84 1.30 -21.72 7.84
C GLN A 84 2.03 -21.15 9.06
N ALA A 85 1.43 -20.20 9.77
CA ALA A 85 2.01 -19.63 10.97
C ALA A 85 2.15 -20.73 12.04
N PRO A 86 3.30 -20.83 12.72
CA PRO A 86 3.43 -21.74 13.85
C PRO A 86 2.35 -21.40 14.87
N ALA A 87 1.56 -22.41 15.27
CA ALA A 87 0.51 -22.24 16.27
C ALA A 87 1.08 -21.46 17.47
N PRO A 88 0.41 -20.40 17.95
CA PRO A 88 0.86 -19.71 19.14
C PRO A 88 0.95 -20.79 20.22
N THR A 89 2.15 -20.99 20.77
CA THR A 89 2.40 -21.96 21.82
C THR A 89 1.33 -21.73 22.88
N ARG A 90 0.32 -22.62 22.90
CA ARG A 90 -0.69 -22.61 23.93
C ARG A 90 0.11 -22.90 25.18
N ILE A 91 0.34 -21.87 25.99
CA ILE A 91 0.80 -22.08 27.35
C ILE A 91 -0.32 -22.93 27.94
N GLU A 92 -0.10 -24.25 27.99
CA GLU A 92 -0.90 -25.16 28.77
C GLU A 92 -0.77 -24.66 30.20
N LEU A 93 -1.71 -23.80 30.61
CA LEU A 93 -2.01 -23.66 32.02
C LEU A 93 -2.40 -25.06 32.47
N ARG A 94 -1.44 -25.75 33.09
CA ARG A 94 -1.71 -26.96 33.86
C ARG A 94 -2.92 -26.65 34.74
N PRO A 95 -3.93 -27.52 34.78
CA PRO A 95 -5.04 -27.35 35.71
C PRO A 95 -4.43 -27.21 37.10
N ILE A 96 -4.71 -26.09 37.76
CA ILE A 96 -4.44 -25.97 39.19
C ILE A 96 -5.46 -26.90 39.84
N ASP A 97 -4.99 -28.03 40.35
CA ASP A 97 -5.75 -28.90 41.23
C ASP A 97 -6.21 -28.08 42.43
N ARG A 98 -7.47 -27.64 42.40
CA ARG A 98 -8.17 -27.05 43.55
C ARG A 98 -9.10 -28.11 44.12
N ASP A 99 -8.54 -28.95 44.98
CA ASP A 99 -9.32 -29.70 45.95
C ASP A 99 -9.82 -28.75 47.05
N GLY A 100 -11.14 -28.74 47.26
CA GLY A 100 -11.77 -28.10 48.41
C GLY A 100 -13.18 -27.53 48.18
N GLN A 101 -14.19 -28.42 48.13
CA GLN A 101 -15.50 -28.36 48.84
C GLN A 101 -16.23 -26.98 48.93
N THR A 102 -17.52 -26.75 48.60
CA THR A 102 -18.77 -27.53 48.65
C THR A 102 -19.91 -26.72 47.95
N PRO A 103 -21.11 -27.30 47.68
CA PRO A 103 -22.06 -26.87 46.65
C PRO A 103 -23.29 -26.08 47.14
N GLY A 104 -24.00 -25.45 46.20
CA GLY A 104 -25.34 -24.86 46.35
C GLY A 104 -25.94 -24.41 45.01
N PRO A 105 -27.27 -24.40 44.83
CA PRO A 105 -27.93 -25.08 43.71
C PRO A 105 -28.60 -24.19 42.64
N SER A 106 -28.75 -24.79 41.46
CA SER A 106 -29.89 -24.74 40.51
C SER A 106 -30.50 -23.40 40.08
N GLY A 107 -30.46 -23.12 38.77
CA GLY A 107 -31.28 -22.07 38.15
C GLY A 107 -31.20 -22.03 36.62
N THR A 108 -31.79 -23.04 35.97
CA THR A 108 -32.65 -22.99 34.75
C THR A 108 -32.41 -21.89 33.69
N SER A 109 -32.00 -22.29 32.47
CA SER A 109 -32.29 -21.57 31.21
C SER A 109 -33.77 -21.73 30.82
N PRO A 110 -34.39 -20.79 30.09
CA PRO A 110 -34.63 -21.03 28.65
C PRO A 110 -34.62 -19.72 27.81
N THR A 111 -34.01 -19.69 26.61
CA THR A 111 -34.61 -19.98 25.28
C THR A 111 -35.11 -18.74 24.52
N SER A 112 -34.44 -18.48 23.39
CA SER A 112 -34.86 -17.94 22.07
C SER A 112 -35.76 -16.71 21.94
N SER A 113 -35.38 -15.82 21.01
CA SER A 113 -36.21 -15.52 19.83
C SER A 113 -35.48 -14.60 18.83
N GLU A 114 -35.25 -15.12 17.61
CA GLU A 114 -35.26 -14.32 16.38
C GLU A 114 -36.69 -13.81 16.11
N PRO A 115 -36.84 -12.77 15.27
CA PRO A 115 -37.46 -13.08 13.98
C PRO A 115 -36.83 -12.35 12.78
N ALA A 116 -37.00 -13.01 11.64
CA ALA A 116 -36.57 -12.66 10.29
C ALA A 116 -37.42 -11.57 9.60
N GLY A 117 -36.83 -10.99 8.56
CA GLY A 117 -37.48 -10.24 7.47
C GLY A 117 -36.65 -9.01 7.05
N ASN A 118 -36.42 -8.66 5.79
CA ASN A 118 -36.94 -9.11 4.51
C ASN A 118 -36.09 -8.50 3.37
N GLY A 119 -35.80 -9.31 2.35
CA GLY A 119 -35.60 -8.97 0.92
C GLY A 119 -34.99 -7.64 0.44
N GLY A 120 -33.82 -7.75 -0.22
CA GLY A 120 -33.62 -7.16 -1.55
C GLY A 120 -32.49 -6.14 -1.73
N SER A 121 -31.31 -6.58 -2.19
CA SER A 121 -30.60 -5.98 -3.33
C SER A 121 -29.40 -6.83 -3.74
N LEU A 122 -29.37 -7.20 -5.02
CA LEU A 122 -28.22 -7.79 -5.71
C LEU A 122 -27.18 -6.69 -5.94
N VAL A 123 -26.40 -6.42 -4.90
CA VAL A 123 -25.04 -5.90 -5.04
C VAL A 123 -24.18 -7.07 -4.59
N ASP A 124 -23.34 -7.58 -5.49
CA ASP A 124 -22.40 -8.67 -5.19
C ASP A 124 -21.59 -8.29 -3.95
N GLU A 125 -22.02 -8.87 -2.84
CA GLU A 125 -21.42 -8.74 -1.53
C GLU A 125 -20.20 -9.66 -1.53
N TYR A 126 -19.09 -9.14 -2.05
CA TYR A 126 -17.79 -9.67 -1.72
C TYR A 126 -17.52 -9.36 -0.25
N GLN A 127 -18.22 -10.06 0.65
CA GLN A 127 -17.85 -10.10 2.06
C GLN A 127 -16.45 -10.70 2.10
N ASP A 128 -15.48 -9.90 2.55
CA ASP A 128 -14.20 -10.37 3.01
C ASP A 128 -14.45 -11.41 4.12
N GLN A 129 -14.46 -12.68 3.75
CA GLN A 129 -14.63 -13.80 4.69
C GLN A 129 -13.39 -14.02 5.55
N SER A 130 -12.32 -13.25 5.33
CA SER A 130 -11.14 -13.28 6.18
C SER A 130 -11.36 -12.40 7.41
N GLY A 131 -12.05 -12.94 8.42
CA GLY A 131 -12.22 -12.32 9.76
C GLY A 131 -10.91 -12.15 10.56
N VAL A 132 -9.80 -11.87 9.88
CA VAL A 132 -8.44 -11.76 10.38
C VAL A 132 -8.09 -10.28 10.55
N VAL A 133 -8.46 -9.69 11.68
CA VAL A 133 -8.02 -8.34 12.03
C VAL A 133 -6.56 -8.39 12.50
N ILE A 134 -5.63 -7.99 11.64
CA ILE A 134 -4.22 -7.83 11.97
C ILE A 134 -4.01 -6.38 12.43
N ARG A 135 -3.65 -6.15 13.70
CA ARG A 135 -3.57 -4.78 14.26
C ARG A 135 -2.16 -4.23 14.30
N ASP A 136 -1.18 -5.12 14.44
CA ASP A 136 0.22 -4.76 14.67
C ASP A 136 1.13 -5.15 13.51
N GLU A 137 2.14 -4.30 13.25
CA GLU A 137 3.22 -4.58 12.29
C GLU A 137 3.96 -5.90 12.61
N LYS A 138 4.09 -6.26 13.89
CA LYS A 138 4.69 -7.54 14.30
C LYS A 138 3.84 -8.75 13.90
N GLN A 139 2.51 -8.62 13.95
CA GLN A 139 1.62 -9.70 13.52
C GLN A 139 1.70 -9.87 12.01
N LEU A 140 1.83 -8.76 11.27
CA LEU A 140 2.02 -8.76 9.83
C LEU A 140 3.31 -9.50 9.42
N ALA A 141 4.38 -9.36 10.20
CA ALA A 141 5.64 -10.07 9.98
C ALA A 141 5.49 -11.61 10.06
N THR A 142 4.53 -12.13 10.84
CA THR A 142 4.23 -13.57 10.92
C THR A 142 3.75 -14.15 9.59
N TYR A 143 3.18 -13.31 8.72
CA TYR A 143 2.65 -13.72 7.41
C TYR A 143 3.71 -13.64 6.30
N GLU A 144 4.90 -13.10 6.55
CA GLU A 144 5.96 -13.04 5.53
C GLU A 144 6.36 -14.38 4.91
N PRO A 145 6.38 -15.51 5.64
CA PRO A 145 6.74 -16.81 5.07
C PRO A 145 5.86 -17.26 3.90
N ILE A 146 4.60 -16.82 3.82
CA ILE A 146 3.70 -17.21 2.70
C ILE A 146 4.25 -16.74 1.35
N PHE A 147 4.95 -15.60 1.33
CA PHE A 147 5.52 -15.06 0.11
C PHE A 147 6.75 -15.84 -0.36
N ALA A 148 7.35 -16.65 0.53
CA ALA A 148 8.47 -17.52 0.21
C ALA A 148 8.04 -18.95 -0.17
N ASP A 149 6.74 -19.28 -0.14
CA ASP A 149 6.23 -20.60 -0.53
C ASP A 149 6.26 -20.78 -2.06
N VAL A 150 7.40 -21.25 -2.55
CA VAL A 150 7.65 -21.46 -3.98
C VAL A 150 6.63 -22.41 -4.62
N ASN A 151 6.20 -23.46 -3.90
CA ASN A 151 5.28 -24.46 -4.46
C ASN A 151 3.89 -23.86 -4.67
N PHE A 152 3.42 -23.08 -3.70
CA PHE A 152 2.15 -22.38 -3.80
C PHE A 152 2.13 -21.42 -4.99
N TRP A 153 3.13 -20.54 -5.08
CA TRP A 153 3.17 -19.53 -6.13
C TRP A 153 3.41 -20.11 -7.52
N LYS A 154 4.16 -21.21 -7.62
CA LYS A 154 4.31 -21.94 -8.87
C LYS A 154 2.98 -22.52 -9.37
N LYS A 155 2.17 -23.09 -8.48
CA LYS A 155 0.84 -23.61 -8.84
C LYS A 155 -0.08 -22.50 -9.37
N ILE A 156 -0.10 -21.35 -8.69
CA ILE A 156 -0.84 -20.15 -9.13
C ILE A 156 -0.31 -19.66 -10.49
N GLY A 157 1.01 -19.67 -10.67
CA GLY A 157 1.62 -19.31 -11.94
C GLY A 157 1.23 -20.22 -13.09
N GLU A 158 1.20 -21.53 -12.88
CA GLU A 158 0.72 -22.51 -13.87
C GLU A 158 -0.75 -22.27 -14.24
N GLU A 159 -1.62 -21.99 -13.27
CA GLU A 159 -3.04 -21.68 -13.48
C GLU A 159 -3.25 -20.42 -14.34
N PHE A 160 -2.46 -19.37 -14.09
CA PHE A 160 -2.59 -18.07 -14.75
C PHE A 160 -1.64 -17.84 -15.94
N GLN A 161 -0.96 -18.88 -16.41
CA GLN A 161 0.01 -18.87 -17.53
C GLN A 161 1.25 -18.00 -17.28
N GLU A 162 2.01 -18.34 -16.23
CA GLU A 162 3.31 -17.77 -15.87
C GLU A 162 3.33 -16.22 -15.79
N PRO A 163 2.38 -15.57 -15.09
CA PRO A 163 2.37 -14.12 -14.97
C PRO A 163 3.45 -13.61 -14.01
N LEU A 164 3.73 -12.32 -14.09
CA LEU A 164 4.35 -11.59 -12.97
C LEU A 164 3.32 -11.47 -11.86
N ILE A 165 3.58 -12.06 -10.69
CA ILE A 165 2.68 -12.01 -9.55
C ILE A 165 3.08 -10.84 -8.65
N VAL A 166 2.12 -9.97 -8.34
CA VAL A 166 2.27 -8.85 -7.41
C VAL A 166 1.44 -9.13 -6.16
N THR A 167 2.10 -9.11 -5.01
CA THR A 167 1.49 -9.33 -3.69
C THR A 167 2.24 -8.55 -2.61
N GLY A 168 1.95 -8.79 -1.34
CA GLY A 168 2.73 -8.31 -0.22
C GLY A 168 1.89 -7.96 1.01
N THR A 169 2.33 -6.96 1.77
CA THR A 169 1.69 -6.56 3.03
C THR A 169 1.34 -5.09 3.05
N LEU A 170 0.23 -4.74 3.69
CA LEU A 170 -0.25 -3.36 3.84
C LEU A 170 -0.49 -3.06 5.30
N TYR A 171 0.16 -2.04 5.83
CA TYR A 171 -0.08 -1.55 7.19
C TYR A 171 -0.59 -0.12 7.14
N PHE A 172 -1.85 0.10 7.52
CA PHE A 172 -2.49 1.41 7.50
C PHE A 172 -3.16 1.70 8.85
N VAL A 173 -2.67 2.69 9.59
CA VAL A 173 -3.19 3.00 10.94
C VAL A 173 -3.35 4.49 11.17
N PRO A 174 -4.35 4.90 11.98
CA PRO A 174 -4.44 6.27 12.45
C PRO A 174 -3.23 6.62 13.33
N TYR A 175 -2.72 7.84 13.18
CA TYR A 175 -1.56 8.35 13.89
C TYR A 175 -1.83 9.77 14.39
N ALA A 176 -1.49 10.05 15.64
CA ALA A 176 -1.61 11.39 16.22
C ALA A 176 -0.27 11.83 16.81
N ARG A 177 0.10 13.10 16.55
CA ARG A 177 1.32 13.71 17.10
C ARG A 177 1.04 15.12 17.57
N ALA A 178 1.33 15.37 18.85
CA ALA A 178 1.35 16.71 19.42
C ALA A 178 2.65 17.45 19.09
N GLY A 179 2.55 18.72 18.70
CA GLY A 179 3.73 19.55 18.45
C GLY A 179 3.41 21.03 18.22
N PRO A 180 4.43 21.91 18.24
CA PRO A 180 4.25 23.31 17.91
C PRO A 180 3.99 23.46 16.40
N VAL A 181 2.89 24.11 16.04
CA VAL A 181 2.54 24.48 14.66
C VAL A 181 2.56 26.00 14.56
N VAL A 182 3.16 26.52 13.49
CA VAL A 182 3.12 27.96 13.20
C VAL A 182 1.83 28.24 12.43
N GLN A 183 0.98 29.10 12.99
CA GLN A 183 -0.21 29.60 12.31
C GLN A 183 -0.04 31.08 12.01
N GLU A 184 -0.36 31.46 10.78
CA GLU A 184 -0.48 32.85 10.40
C GLU A 184 -1.79 33.41 10.99
N ARG A 185 -1.66 34.37 11.91
CA ARG A 185 -2.80 35.09 12.46
C ARG A 185 -2.72 36.53 12.04
N GLU A 186 -3.82 37.03 11.49
CA GLU A 186 -3.96 38.45 11.25
C GLU A 186 -4.01 39.19 12.58
N ALA A 187 -3.17 40.20 12.70
CA ALA A 187 -3.14 41.10 13.82
C ALA A 187 -3.09 42.53 13.30
N PHE A 188 -3.75 43.46 13.99
CA PHE A 188 -3.66 44.86 13.65
C PHE A 188 -2.40 45.46 14.30
N ASP A 189 -1.68 46.30 13.56
CA ASP A 189 -0.64 47.14 14.13
C ASP A 189 -1.25 48.37 14.85
N GLN A 190 -0.42 49.17 15.51
CA GLN A 190 -0.87 50.38 16.22
C GLN A 190 -1.49 51.43 15.28
N LEU A 191 -1.31 51.28 13.96
CA LEU A 191 -1.83 52.15 12.92
C LEU A 191 -3.11 51.59 12.26
N GLY A 192 -3.66 50.49 12.80
CA GLY A 192 -4.88 49.85 12.31
C GLY A 192 -4.71 49.07 11.00
N ARG A 193 -3.48 48.80 10.55
CA ARG A 193 -3.22 48.02 9.34
C ARG A 193 -3.20 46.52 9.66
N ARG A 194 -3.76 45.70 8.77
CA ARG A 194 -3.70 44.23 8.88
C ARG A 194 -2.27 43.77 8.63
N VAL A 195 -1.68 43.08 9.60
CA VAL A 195 -0.35 42.47 9.50
C VAL A 195 -0.48 40.98 9.85
N VAL A 196 0.08 40.11 9.03
CA VAL A 196 0.14 38.68 9.33
C VAL A 196 1.30 38.43 10.28
N ARG A 197 1.02 37.93 11.50
CA ARG A 197 2.05 37.52 12.46
C ARG A 197 2.03 36.00 12.65
N PRO A 198 3.18 35.31 12.53
CA PRO A 198 3.27 33.89 12.83
C PRO A 198 3.16 33.69 14.34
N VAL A 199 2.18 32.90 14.78
CA VAL A 199 2.00 32.50 16.17
C VAL A 199 2.27 31.01 16.28
N ARG A 200 3.14 30.60 17.20
CA ARG A 200 3.39 29.19 17.52
C ARG A 200 2.32 28.73 18.50
N VAL A 201 1.53 27.73 18.10
CA VAL A 201 0.51 27.12 18.94
C VAL A 201 0.81 25.64 19.06
N TYR A 202 0.76 25.09 20.27
CA TYR A 202 0.83 23.65 20.46
C TYR A 202 -0.50 23.02 20.06
N MET A 203 -0.46 22.12 19.09
CA MET A 203 -1.64 21.44 18.58
C MET A 203 -1.36 19.96 18.41
N GLU A 204 -2.37 19.14 18.69
CA GLU A 204 -2.36 17.71 18.38
C GLU A 204 -2.87 17.49 16.96
N ARG A 205 -1.99 17.07 16.05
CA ARG A 205 -2.36 16.76 14.67
C ARG A 205 -2.69 15.27 14.57
N LYS A 206 -3.83 14.97 13.95
CA LYS A 206 -4.24 13.60 13.62
C LYS A 206 -3.95 13.32 12.15
N GLY A 207 -3.78 12.07 11.80
CA GLY A 207 -3.49 11.64 10.45
C GLY A 207 -3.29 10.14 10.38
N TYR A 208 -2.50 9.68 9.43
CA TYR A 208 -2.34 8.26 9.15
C TYR A 208 -0.91 7.93 8.77
N ILE A 209 -0.54 6.67 9.02
CA ILE A 209 0.70 6.06 8.53
C ILE A 209 0.29 4.93 7.58
N LEU A 210 0.93 4.87 6.42
CA LEU A 210 0.78 3.81 5.44
C LEU A 210 2.17 3.20 5.18
N ARG A 211 2.29 1.88 5.34
CA ARG A 211 3.50 1.12 5.03
C ARG A 211 3.14 -0.07 4.15
N PRO A 212 3.19 0.08 2.83
CA PRO A 212 3.06 -1.04 1.92
C PRO A 212 4.43 -1.68 1.68
N LYS A 213 4.44 -3.00 1.63
CA LYS A 213 5.56 -3.81 1.15
C LYS A 213 5.05 -4.61 -0.04
N PHE A 214 5.54 -4.30 -1.22
CA PHE A 214 5.26 -5.01 -2.46
C PHE A 214 6.28 -6.12 -2.65
N VAL A 215 5.81 -7.31 -3.00
CA VAL A 215 6.60 -8.48 -3.32
C VAL A 215 6.23 -8.91 -4.73
N PHE A 216 7.26 -9.06 -5.56
CA PHE A 216 7.14 -9.50 -6.94
C PHE A 216 7.65 -10.93 -7.04
N ILE A 217 6.85 -11.79 -7.64
CA ILE A 217 7.12 -13.22 -7.75
C ILE A 217 7.04 -13.63 -9.21
N ASP A 218 8.01 -14.40 -9.68
CA ASP A 218 8.00 -15.02 -10.99
C ASP A 218 7.02 -16.20 -11.00
N GLY A 219 5.92 -16.11 -11.75
CA GLY A 219 4.92 -17.18 -11.84
C GLY A 219 5.46 -18.50 -12.41
N ARG A 220 6.51 -18.48 -13.23
CA ARG A 220 7.10 -19.72 -13.78
C ARG A 220 7.84 -20.53 -12.71
N THR A 221 8.57 -19.83 -11.83
CA THR A 221 9.43 -20.47 -10.83
C THR A 221 8.83 -20.49 -9.44
N GLY A 222 7.89 -19.59 -9.14
CA GLY A 222 7.35 -19.34 -7.81
C GLY A 222 8.30 -18.55 -6.89
N THR A 223 9.41 -18.02 -7.42
CA THR A 223 10.45 -17.36 -6.60
C THR A 223 10.24 -15.85 -6.52
N VAL A 224 10.55 -15.26 -5.36
CA VAL A 224 10.55 -13.80 -5.18
C VAL A 224 11.71 -13.21 -5.97
N ILE A 225 11.38 -12.33 -6.92
CA ILE A 225 12.37 -11.65 -7.79
C ILE A 225 12.73 -10.26 -7.27
N TYR A 226 11.78 -9.57 -6.64
CA TYR A 226 12.00 -8.22 -6.13
C TYR A 226 11.06 -7.92 -4.97
N THR A 227 11.45 -7.01 -4.09
CA THR A 227 10.65 -6.54 -2.97
C THR A 227 10.89 -5.05 -2.77
N GLU A 228 9.82 -4.29 -2.60
CA GLU A 228 9.87 -2.85 -2.37
C GLU A 228 9.02 -2.47 -1.16
N ALA A 229 9.59 -1.71 -0.23
CA ALA A 229 8.88 -1.25 0.95
C ALA A 229 8.84 0.28 0.98
N HIS A 230 7.68 0.82 1.32
CA HIS A 230 7.48 2.26 1.47
C HIS A 230 6.95 2.59 2.85
N ARG A 231 7.11 3.86 3.22
CA ARG A 231 6.51 4.43 4.41
C ARG A 231 6.09 5.85 4.11
N GLU A 232 4.80 6.08 4.20
CA GLU A 232 4.19 7.41 4.13
C GLU A 232 3.57 7.76 5.48
N GLU A 233 3.70 9.02 5.86
CA GLU A 233 3.10 9.58 7.07
C GLU A 233 2.48 10.93 6.71
N ARG A 234 1.19 11.07 6.96
CA ARG A 234 0.46 12.31 6.73
C ARG A 234 -0.20 12.76 8.03
N LEU A 235 -0.04 14.04 8.35
CA LEU A 235 -0.64 14.69 9.51
C LEU A 235 -1.48 15.86 9.02
N TYR A 236 -2.75 15.89 9.43
CA TYR A 236 -3.71 16.92 9.08
C TYR A 236 -3.88 17.93 10.23
N MET A 237 -4.36 19.12 9.89
CA MET A 237 -4.70 20.12 10.89
C MET A 237 -5.92 19.66 11.70
N PRO A 238 -6.06 20.04 12.99
CA PRO A 238 -7.18 19.60 13.83
C PRO A 238 -8.55 20.02 13.31
N GLN A 239 -8.61 21.16 12.60
CA GLN A 239 -9.84 21.64 11.95
C GLN A 239 -10.20 20.84 10.69
N GLN A 240 -9.25 20.08 10.13
CA GLN A 240 -9.42 19.30 8.91
C GLN A 240 -9.66 17.84 9.28
N ASN A 241 -10.92 17.41 9.26
CA ASN A 241 -11.27 16.00 9.43
C ASN A 241 -11.23 15.30 8.06
N VAL A 242 -10.16 14.55 7.78
CA VAL A 242 -10.02 13.78 6.54
C VAL A 242 -10.41 12.32 6.81
N PRO A 243 -11.38 11.75 6.07
CA PRO A 243 -11.73 10.35 6.18
C PRO A 243 -10.54 9.41 5.92
N ALA A 244 -10.57 8.22 6.53
CA ALA A 244 -9.53 7.20 6.39
C ALA A 244 -9.32 6.80 4.93
N LEU A 245 -10.40 6.54 4.18
CA LEU A 245 -10.34 6.15 2.77
C LEU A 245 -9.70 7.21 1.87
N SER A 246 -10.04 8.48 2.07
CA SER A 246 -9.43 9.58 1.30
C SER A 246 -7.94 9.69 1.59
N SER A 247 -7.56 9.62 2.87
CA SER A 247 -6.15 9.64 3.29
C SER A 247 -5.39 8.45 2.71
N TYR A 248 -6.02 7.27 2.68
CA TYR A 248 -5.46 6.06 2.11
C TYR A 248 -5.08 6.25 0.63
N PHE A 249 -6.02 6.74 -0.19
CA PHE A 249 -5.76 6.98 -1.61
C PHE A 249 -4.74 8.08 -1.85
N GLU A 250 -4.77 9.17 -1.08
CA GLU A 250 -3.73 10.22 -1.16
C GLU A 250 -2.33 9.66 -0.91
N MET A 251 -2.20 8.75 0.06
CA MET A 251 -0.92 8.11 0.40
C MET A 251 -0.52 7.05 -0.63
N MET A 252 -1.46 6.26 -1.14
CA MET A 252 -1.18 5.31 -2.22
C MET A 252 -0.77 6.02 -3.51
N ASP A 253 -1.43 7.11 -3.87
CA ASP A 253 -1.09 7.93 -5.05
C ASP A 253 0.32 8.50 -4.99
N ALA A 254 0.84 8.79 -3.78
CA ALA A 254 2.23 9.20 -3.60
C ALA A 254 3.22 8.04 -3.87
N ILE A 255 2.83 6.79 -3.59
CA ILE A 255 3.67 5.60 -3.70
C ILE A 255 3.62 4.99 -5.12
N LEU A 256 2.49 5.12 -5.80
CA LEU A 256 2.23 4.55 -7.13
C LEU A 256 3.33 4.83 -8.18
N PRO A 257 3.88 6.06 -8.31
CA PRO A 257 4.95 6.31 -9.26
C PRO A 257 6.19 5.45 -9.02
N SER A 258 6.57 5.21 -7.75
CA SER A 258 7.73 4.36 -7.43
C SER A 258 7.46 2.91 -7.80
N PHE A 259 6.28 2.39 -7.43
CA PHE A 259 5.85 1.04 -7.78
C PHE A 259 5.85 0.81 -9.29
N LEU A 260 5.28 1.75 -10.07
CA LEU A 260 5.25 1.63 -11.53
C LEU A 260 6.64 1.76 -12.15
N ASN A 261 7.51 2.59 -11.58
CA ASN A 261 8.90 2.70 -12.02
C ASN A 261 9.70 1.41 -11.74
N ALA A 262 9.38 0.67 -10.68
CA ALA A 262 9.98 -0.64 -10.45
C ALA A 262 9.58 -1.65 -11.53
N LEU A 263 8.37 -1.54 -12.07
CA LEU A 263 7.86 -2.37 -13.17
C LEU A 263 8.20 -1.84 -14.57
N SER A 264 8.66 -0.59 -14.70
CA SER A 264 8.88 0.04 -16.00
C SER A 264 10.32 -0.16 -16.46
N GLU A 265 10.46 -0.64 -17.70
CA GLU A 265 11.75 -0.63 -18.41
C GLU A 265 12.12 0.81 -18.81
N GLN A 266 12.67 1.60 -17.88
CA GLN A 266 13.09 2.96 -18.21
C GLN A 266 14.34 2.96 -19.12
N ARG A 267 14.13 3.09 -20.43
CA ARG A 267 15.17 3.58 -21.35
C ARG A 267 15.18 5.11 -21.32
N ILE A 268 16.09 5.73 -20.57
CA ILE A 268 16.26 7.19 -20.63
C ILE A 268 16.98 7.56 -21.92
N ARG A 269 16.27 8.25 -22.82
CA ARG A 269 16.89 8.97 -23.94
C ARG A 269 17.33 10.35 -23.44
N GLY A 270 18.62 10.51 -23.17
CA GLY A 270 19.22 11.81 -22.93
C GLY A 270 19.70 12.44 -24.24
N VAL A 271 19.33 13.71 -24.48
CA VAL A 271 19.92 14.51 -25.56
C VAL A 271 21.01 15.39 -24.95
N ARG A 272 22.28 15.15 -25.31
CA ARG A 272 23.36 16.11 -25.00
C ARG A 272 23.58 16.98 -26.23
N ILE A 273 23.31 18.27 -26.09
CA ILE A 273 23.63 19.27 -27.11
C ILE A 273 25.10 19.64 -26.96
N LEU A 274 25.93 19.28 -27.93
CA LEU A 274 27.30 19.77 -28.03
C LEU A 274 27.31 21.00 -28.94
N LEU A 275 27.72 22.14 -28.39
CA LEU A 275 28.07 23.34 -29.15
C LEU A 275 29.50 23.18 -29.66
N ARG A 276 29.73 23.53 -30.93
CA ARG A 276 31.04 23.50 -31.57
C ARG A 276 31.84 24.76 -31.26
#